data_AF-A0A7S2VJU5-F1
#
_entry.id   AF-A0A7S2VJU5-F1
#
_cell.length_a   1.000
_cell.length_b   1.000
_cell.length_c   1.000
_cell.angle_alpha   90.00
_cell.angle_beta   90.00
_cell.angle_gamma   90.00
#
_symmetry.space_group_name_H-M   'P 1'
#
loop_
_entity.id
_entity.type
_entity.pdbx_description
1 polymer ?
#
loop_
_entity_poly.entity_id
_entity_poly.type
_entity_poly.pdbx_seq_one_letter_code
_entity_poly.pdbx_strand_id
1 'polypeptide(L)'
;AKAKAEPKAKAKAEAEPTGKVRTGKDGGAGVLGKLRSYKGCVIAEYIWLDAKQVPRSKTKILTARPTKVSDLPVWNYDGSSTEQAEGSNSEINIKPRALFDDPFRGFPHVMVLTDCYNAWDDAPAIG
;
A
#
# COMPACT_ATOMS: atom_id res chain seq x y z
N ALA A 1 -11.18 65.02 -2.52
CA ALA A 1 -10.26 63.91 -2.19
C ALA A 1 -10.74 62.64 -2.89
N LYS A 2 -9.95 62.05 -3.79
CA LYS A 2 -10.31 60.79 -4.47
C LYS A 2 -9.88 59.62 -3.59
N ALA A 3 -10.84 58.83 -3.10
CA ALA A 3 -10.56 57.58 -2.42
C ALA A 3 -10.02 56.56 -3.45
N LYS A 4 -8.83 56.01 -3.19
CA LYS A 4 -8.24 54.92 -3.98
C LYS A 4 -8.95 53.62 -3.61
N ALA A 5 -9.43 52.88 -4.60
CA ALA A 5 -9.91 51.51 -4.40
C ALA A 5 -8.71 50.58 -4.12
N GLU A 6 -8.80 49.81 -3.04
CA GLU A 6 -7.82 48.76 -2.71
C GLU A 6 -7.91 47.59 -3.69
N PRO A 7 -6.79 46.95 -4.05
CA PRO A 7 -6.82 45.79 -4.93
C PRO A 7 -7.31 44.58 -4.13
N LYS A 8 -8.49 44.06 -4.49
CA LYS A 8 -8.93 42.74 -4.03
C LYS A 8 -7.90 41.70 -4.47
N ALA A 9 -7.18 41.14 -3.50
CA ALA A 9 -6.34 39.97 -3.71
C ALA A 9 -7.22 38.87 -4.33
N LYS A 10 -6.97 38.55 -5.61
CA LYS A 10 -7.50 37.33 -6.20
C LYS A 10 -6.85 36.19 -5.43
N ALA A 11 -7.61 35.53 -4.57
CA ALA A 11 -7.24 34.21 -4.09
C ALA A 11 -6.93 33.37 -5.33
N LYS A 12 -5.67 32.97 -5.48
CA LYS A 12 -5.32 31.94 -6.45
C LYS A 12 -6.13 30.73 -5.99
N ALA A 13 -7.14 30.36 -6.76
CA ALA A 13 -7.72 29.04 -6.65
C ALA A 13 -6.55 28.07 -6.83
N GLU A 14 -6.12 27.43 -5.75
CA GLU A 14 -5.29 26.25 -5.86
C GLU A 14 -6.12 25.27 -6.67
N ALA A 15 -5.71 25.05 -7.92
CA ALA A 15 -6.31 24.01 -8.73
C ALA A 15 -6.11 22.70 -7.93
N GLU A 16 -7.19 22.16 -7.38
CA GLU A 16 -7.26 20.77 -6.92
C GLU A 16 -6.69 19.93 -8.07
N PRO A 17 -5.51 19.32 -7.92
CA PRO A 17 -5.05 18.42 -8.95
C PRO A 17 -6.07 17.28 -8.93
N THR A 18 -6.82 17.12 -10.01
CA THR A 18 -7.45 15.83 -10.34
C THR A 18 -6.31 14.86 -10.59
N GLY A 19 -5.70 14.43 -9.48
CA GLY A 19 -4.41 13.77 -9.45
C GLY A 19 -4.58 12.43 -10.12
N LYS A 20 -4.23 12.35 -11.41
CA LYS A 20 -4.15 11.08 -12.11
C LYS A 20 -3.33 10.12 -11.27
N VAL A 21 -3.97 9.04 -10.83
CA VAL A 21 -3.30 7.99 -10.08
C VAL A 21 -2.27 7.37 -11.01
N ARG A 22 -0.99 7.44 -10.61
CA ARG A 22 0.09 6.78 -11.35
C ARG A 22 -0.15 5.28 -11.34
N THR A 23 0.12 4.58 -12.43
CA THR A 23 0.05 3.12 -12.52
C THR A 23 1.45 2.50 -12.62
N GLY A 24 1.56 1.20 -12.28
CA GLY A 24 2.78 0.41 -12.39
C GLY A 24 3.45 0.11 -11.04
N LYS A 25 4.76 -0.15 -11.09
CA LYS A 25 5.56 -0.60 -9.94
C LYS A 25 5.62 0.43 -8.81
N ASP A 26 5.52 -0.06 -7.57
CA ASP A 26 5.70 0.75 -6.38
C ASP A 26 7.12 1.36 -6.32
N GLY A 27 7.19 2.64 -5.95
CA GLY A 27 8.44 3.38 -5.76
C GLY A 27 9.07 3.17 -4.38
N GLY A 28 8.34 2.54 -3.46
CA GLY A 28 8.82 2.18 -2.13
C GLY A 28 8.93 3.35 -1.16
N ALA A 29 9.40 3.04 0.05
CA ALA A 29 9.45 3.96 1.18
C ALA A 29 10.28 5.23 0.91
N GLY A 30 11.38 5.10 0.14
CA GLY A 30 12.25 6.23 -0.19
C GLY A 30 11.59 7.27 -1.11
N VAL A 31 10.62 6.86 -1.93
CA VAL A 31 9.80 7.79 -2.74
C VAL A 31 8.67 8.36 -1.89
N LEU A 32 7.97 7.50 -1.12
CA LEU A 32 6.89 7.93 -0.23
C LEU A 32 7.34 9.05 0.73
N GLY A 33 8.49 8.89 1.38
CA GLY A 33 9.01 9.88 2.33
C GLY A 33 9.36 11.24 1.72
N LYS A 34 9.42 11.35 0.38
CA LYS A 34 9.69 12.60 -0.35
C LYS A 34 8.43 13.28 -0.89
N LEU A 35 7.27 12.63 -0.81
CA LEU A 35 6.02 13.18 -1.33
C LEU A 35 5.54 14.33 -0.44
N ARG A 36 5.05 15.39 -1.09
CA ARG A 36 4.41 16.54 -0.41
C ARG A 36 2.89 16.34 -0.24
N SER A 37 2.32 15.35 -0.92
CA SER A 37 0.90 14.98 -0.82
C SER A 37 0.74 13.49 -1.12
N TYR A 38 -0.18 12.84 -0.40
CA TYR A 38 -0.50 11.42 -0.55
C TYR A 38 -1.82 11.18 -1.31
N LYS A 39 -2.49 12.23 -1.80
CA LYS A 39 -3.77 12.11 -2.54
C LYS A 39 -3.69 11.16 -3.75
N GLY A 40 -2.52 11.01 -4.38
CA GLY A 40 -2.29 10.11 -5.51
C GLY A 40 -1.78 8.71 -5.13
N CYS A 41 -1.61 8.41 -3.84
CA CYS A 41 -1.15 7.10 -3.38
C CYS A 41 -2.28 6.08 -3.39
N VAL A 42 -1.89 4.81 -3.45
CA VAL A 42 -2.79 3.67 -3.45
C VAL A 42 -2.72 2.95 -2.12
N ILE A 43 -3.86 2.45 -1.68
CA ILE A 43 -3.99 1.64 -0.48
C ILE A 43 -4.12 0.21 -0.97
N ALA A 44 -3.18 -0.64 -0.57
CA ALA A 44 -3.15 -2.04 -0.93
C ALA A 44 -3.32 -2.90 0.32
N GLU A 45 -4.43 -3.61 0.40
CA GLU A 45 -4.71 -4.56 1.49
C GLU A 45 -4.03 -5.89 1.16
N TYR A 46 -2.94 -6.22 1.84
CA TYR A 46 -2.27 -7.51 1.70
C TYR A 46 -2.95 -8.51 2.63
N ILE A 47 -3.36 -9.65 2.07
CA ILE A 47 -4.17 -10.66 2.73
C ILE A 47 -3.46 -12.00 2.63
N TRP A 48 -3.43 -12.73 3.74
CA TRP A 48 -2.86 -14.06 3.84
C TRP A 48 -3.67 -14.92 4.82
N LEU A 49 -3.34 -16.21 4.87
CA LEU A 49 -3.89 -17.14 5.87
C LEU A 49 -2.84 -17.38 6.96
N ASP A 50 -3.29 -17.38 8.21
CA ASP A 50 -2.45 -17.80 9.35
C ASP A 50 -2.35 -19.33 9.49
N ALA A 51 -1.65 -19.81 10.51
CA ALA A 51 -1.48 -21.24 10.77
C ALA A 51 -2.80 -22.00 11.00
N LYS A 52 -3.90 -21.29 11.29
CA LYS A 52 -5.25 -21.86 11.49
C LYS A 52 -6.14 -21.67 10.26
N GLN A 53 -5.57 -21.28 9.13
CA GLN A 53 -6.30 -20.96 7.90
C GLN A 53 -7.30 -19.81 8.09
N VAL A 54 -7.06 -18.92 9.06
CA VAL A 54 -7.88 -17.73 9.30
C VAL A 54 -7.30 -16.55 8.50
N PRO A 55 -8.13 -15.78 7.75
CA PRO A 55 -7.65 -14.60 7.05
C PRO A 55 -7.05 -13.56 7.99
N ARG A 56 -5.86 -13.09 7.64
CA ARG A 56 -5.17 -11.94 8.24
C ARG A 56 -4.92 -10.91 7.15
N SER A 57 -4.86 -9.65 7.53
CA SER A 57 -4.51 -8.62 6.57
C SER A 57 -3.79 -7.44 7.21
N LYS A 58 -3.07 -6.70 6.36
CA LYS A 58 -2.56 -5.38 6.71
C LYS A 58 -2.41 -4.52 5.47
N THR A 59 -2.41 -3.21 5.71
CA THR A 59 -2.44 -2.23 4.64
C THR A 59 -1.05 -1.70 4.30
N LYS A 60 -0.68 -1.69 3.01
CA LYS A 60 0.49 -0.98 2.46
C LYS A 60 0.04 0.27 1.70
N ILE A 61 0.77 1.37 1.86
CA ILE A 61 0.64 2.54 0.99
C ILE A 61 1.61 2.39 -0.18
N LEU A 62 1.12 2.50 -1.41
CA LEU A 62 1.91 2.40 -2.65
C LEU A 62 1.93 3.74 -3.36
N THR A 63 3.03 4.05 -4.05
CA THR A 63 3.16 5.30 -4.83
C THR A 63 2.45 5.25 -6.19
N ALA A 64 1.98 4.07 -6.59
CA ALA A 64 1.31 3.82 -7.86
C ALA A 64 0.32 2.66 -7.73
N ARG A 65 -0.73 2.66 -8.55
CA ARG A 65 -1.68 1.56 -8.68
C ARG A 65 -1.03 0.42 -9.46
N PRO A 66 -0.87 -0.76 -8.86
CA PRO A 66 -0.33 -1.92 -9.57
C PRO A 66 -1.27 -2.33 -10.69
N THR A 67 -0.70 -2.79 -11.81
CA THR A 67 -1.46 -3.32 -12.96
C THR A 67 -1.28 -4.81 -13.16
N LYS A 68 -0.24 -5.37 -12.52
CA LYS A 68 0.10 -6.78 -12.52
C LYS A 68 0.78 -7.14 -11.19
N VAL A 69 0.76 -8.42 -10.85
CA VAL A 69 1.32 -8.93 -9.60
C VAL A 69 2.80 -8.55 -9.41
N SER A 70 3.59 -8.53 -10.49
CA SER A 70 5.02 -8.17 -10.44
C SER A 70 5.29 -6.69 -10.12
N ASP A 71 4.26 -5.84 -10.11
CA ASP A 71 4.39 -4.43 -9.71
C ASP A 71 4.41 -4.26 -8.18
N LEU A 72 3.94 -5.28 -7.46
CA LEU A 72 3.81 -5.29 -6.01
C LEU A 72 5.12 -5.76 -5.35
N PRO A 73 5.57 -5.10 -4.28
CA PRO A 73 6.70 -5.58 -3.50
C PRO A 73 6.33 -6.82 -2.69
N VAL A 74 7.28 -7.75 -2.54
CA VAL A 74 7.25 -8.71 -1.42
C VAL A 74 7.28 -7.90 -0.12
N TRP A 75 6.51 -8.33 0.86
CA TRP A 75 6.50 -7.74 2.18
C TRP A 75 6.65 -8.84 3.23
N ASN A 76 6.53 -8.49 4.50
CA ASN A 76 6.74 -9.39 5.62
C ASN A 76 5.72 -9.14 6.72
N TYR A 77 5.60 -10.03 7.70
CA TYR A 77 4.92 -9.78 8.98
C TYR A 77 5.58 -10.63 10.09
N ASP A 78 5.19 -10.36 11.34
CA ASP A 78 5.61 -11.15 12.50
C ASP A 78 4.75 -12.40 12.65
N GLY A 79 5.30 -13.56 12.29
CA GLY A 79 4.67 -14.87 12.32
C GLY A 79 4.45 -15.45 13.71
N SER A 80 5.11 -14.93 14.75
CA SER A 80 4.87 -15.38 16.12
C SER A 80 3.46 -15.02 16.61
N SER A 81 2.94 -13.89 16.11
CA SER A 81 1.57 -13.41 16.37
C SER A 81 0.49 -14.12 15.54
N THR A 82 0.88 -15.09 14.70
CA THR A 82 -0.01 -15.88 13.84
C THR A 82 0.27 -17.38 13.92
N GLU A 83 1.06 -17.81 14.91
CA GLU A 83 1.45 -19.21 15.13
C GLU A 83 2.22 -19.84 13.94
N GLN A 84 2.88 -19.02 13.11
CA GLN A 84 3.60 -19.46 11.91
C GLN A 84 5.12 -19.50 12.09
N ALA A 85 5.64 -18.88 13.15
CA ALA A 85 7.07 -18.88 13.46
C ALA A 85 7.31 -18.71 14.97
N GLU A 86 8.45 -19.19 15.45
CA GLU A 86 8.89 -18.97 16.83
C GLU A 86 9.37 -17.53 17.05
N GLY A 87 9.29 -17.03 18.28
CA GLY A 87 9.57 -15.62 18.59
C GLY A 87 11.01 -15.15 18.36
N SER A 88 12.00 -16.04 18.29
CA SER A 88 13.42 -15.70 18.07
C SER A 88 13.77 -15.49 16.59
N ASN A 89 12.98 -16.04 15.67
CA ASN A 89 13.10 -15.87 14.22
C ASN A 89 11.70 -15.89 13.60
N SER A 90 10.97 -14.79 13.78
CA SER A 90 9.53 -14.76 13.52
C SER A 90 9.14 -14.17 12.17
N GLU A 91 10.09 -13.74 11.35
CA GLU A 91 9.78 -13.03 10.11
C GLU A 91 9.25 -14.00 9.04
N ILE A 92 8.05 -13.71 8.53
CA ILE A 92 7.44 -14.41 7.41
C ILE A 92 7.23 -13.44 6.25
N ASN A 93 7.70 -13.83 5.07
CA ASN A 93 7.52 -13.11 3.82
C ASN A 93 6.15 -13.40 3.20
N ILE A 94 5.47 -12.36 2.74
CA ILE A 94 4.23 -12.43 1.96
C ILE A 94 4.50 -12.09 0.50
N LYS A 95 4.29 -13.07 -0.37
CA LYS A 95 4.53 -12.95 -1.82
C LYS A 95 3.21 -12.75 -2.57
N PRO A 96 3.02 -11.62 -3.26
CA PRO A 96 1.82 -11.37 -4.06
C PRO A 96 1.54 -12.47 -5.09
N ARG A 97 0.27 -12.90 -5.17
CA ARG A 97 -0.22 -13.92 -6.13
C ARG A 97 -1.39 -13.46 -6.97
N ALA A 98 -2.30 -12.69 -6.40
CA ALA A 98 -3.46 -12.17 -7.12
C ALA A 98 -3.78 -10.74 -6.68
N LEU A 99 -4.38 -9.99 -7.60
CA LEU A 99 -4.70 -8.57 -7.47
C LEU A 99 -6.18 -8.36 -7.79
N PHE A 100 -6.90 -7.67 -6.91
CA PHE A 100 -8.32 -7.35 -7.06
C PHE A 100 -8.58 -5.88 -6.73
N ASP A 101 -9.68 -5.36 -7.23
CA ASP A 101 -10.19 -4.05 -6.81
C ASP A 101 -10.68 -4.14 -5.37
N ASP A 102 -10.40 -3.12 -4.55
CA ASP A 102 -10.89 -3.03 -3.18
C ASP A 102 -12.33 -2.49 -3.18
N PRO A 103 -13.35 -3.31 -2.86
CA PRO A 103 -14.74 -2.87 -2.88
C PRO A 103 -15.12 -1.98 -1.68
N PHE A 104 -14.29 -1.95 -0.63
CA PHE A 104 -14.56 -1.18 0.58
C PHE A 104 -14.04 0.25 0.46
N ARG A 105 -12.87 0.41 -0.15
CA ARG A 105 -12.22 1.72 -0.35
C ARG A 105 -12.48 2.30 -1.73
N GLY A 106 -12.86 1.47 -2.70
CA GLY A 106 -13.11 1.87 -4.08
C GLY A 106 -11.83 2.18 -4.87
N PHE A 107 -11.99 2.61 -6.11
CA PHE A 107 -10.86 3.02 -6.95
C PHE A 107 -10.15 4.24 -6.34
N PRO A 108 -8.80 4.28 -6.26
CA PRO A 108 -7.82 3.42 -6.91
C PRO A 108 -7.20 2.33 -6.01
N HIS A 109 -7.89 1.89 -4.97
CA HIS A 109 -7.37 0.96 -3.97
C HIS A 109 -7.49 -0.51 -4.43
N VAL A 110 -6.69 -1.39 -3.85
CA VAL A 110 -6.57 -2.79 -4.27
C VAL A 110 -6.50 -3.75 -3.09
N MET A 111 -6.92 -4.99 -3.30
CA MET A 111 -6.67 -6.13 -2.43
C MET A 111 -5.64 -7.05 -3.09
N VAL A 112 -4.72 -7.59 -2.30
CA VAL A 112 -3.61 -8.42 -2.74
C VAL A 112 -3.64 -9.73 -1.96
N LEU A 113 -3.93 -10.85 -2.63
CA LEU A 113 -3.76 -12.17 -2.03
C LEU A 113 -2.29 -12.58 -2.11
N THR A 114 -1.80 -13.16 -1.02
CA THR A 114 -0.39 -13.53 -0.88
C THR A 114 -0.24 -14.95 -0.35
N ASP A 115 0.85 -15.58 -0.77
CA ASP A 115 1.37 -16.77 -0.11
C ASP A 115 2.35 -16.37 1.00
N CYS A 116 2.49 -17.22 2.02
CA CYS A 116 3.45 -17.04 3.11
C CYS A 116 4.69 -17.93 2.91
N TYR A 117 5.88 -17.36 3.09
CA TYR A 117 7.17 -18.06 3.01
C TYR A 117 8.05 -17.66 4.18
N ASN A 118 8.79 -18.61 4.73
CA ASN A 118 9.80 -18.36 5.75
C ASN A 118 10.84 -17.37 5.23
N ALA A 119 11.25 -16.41 6.07
CA ALA A 119 12.25 -15.44 5.65
C ALA A 119 13.69 -16.00 5.55
N TRP A 120 13.98 -17.13 6.21
CA TRP A 120 15.34 -17.67 6.34
C TRP A 120 15.70 -18.74 5.28
N ASP A 121 14.73 -19.48 4.74
CA ASP A 121 14.97 -20.55 3.76
C ASP A 121 14.07 -20.48 2.53
N ASP A 122 13.14 -19.51 2.47
CA ASP A 122 12.16 -19.35 1.41
C ASP A 122 11.26 -20.58 1.18
N ALA A 123 11.17 -21.48 2.16
CA ALA A 123 10.20 -22.57 2.17
C ALA A 123 8.79 -22.00 2.46
N PRO A 124 7.72 -22.67 2.01
CA PRO A 124 6.36 -22.32 2.40
C PRO A 124 6.24 -22.27 3.93
N ALA A 125 5.69 -21.18 4.45
CA ALA A 125 5.43 -21.06 5.88
C ALA A 125 4.31 -22.02 6.29
N ILE A 126 4.38 -22.53 7.52
CA ILE A 126 3.43 -23.52 8.01
C ILE A 126 1.98 -22.98 7.99
N GLY A 127 1.08 -23.85 7.53
CA GLY A 127 -0.36 -23.67 7.38
C GLY A 127 -0.97 -24.90 6.71
#